data_AF-A0A2H9T7T3-F1
#
_entry.id   AF-A0A2H9T7T3-F1
#
_cell.length_a   1.000
_cell.length_b   1.000
_cell.length_c   1.000
_cell.angle_alpha   90.00
_cell.angle_beta   90.00
_cell.angle_gamma   90.00
#
_symmetry.space_group_name_H-M   'P 1'
#
loop_
_entity.id
_entity.type
_entity.pdbx_description
1 polymer ?
#
loop_
_entity_poly.entity_id
_entity_poly.type
_entity_poly.pdbx_seq_one_letter_code
_entity_poly.pdbx_strand_id
1 'polypeptide(L)' 'MNETLLPKVATKAITLDVKADKPFQIKHDLGRLPDGWLVIDQDNPVTVWRTGIKDTSVIQLIADNDARISLVLL' A
#
# COMPACT_ATOMS: atom_id res chain seq x y z
N MET A 1 -5.38 -6.98 31.37
CA MET A 1 -5.11 -7.49 30.02
C MET A 1 -4.94 -6.28 29.12
N ASN A 2 -3.73 -6.04 28.58
CA ASN A 2 -3.57 -5.04 27.52
C ASN A 2 -4.11 -5.69 26.25
N GLU A 3 -5.30 -5.30 25.85
CA GLU A 3 -5.79 -5.60 24.51
C GLU A 3 -4.88 -4.86 23.54
N THR A 4 -4.05 -5.60 22.81
CA THR A 4 -3.35 -5.05 21.65
C THR A 4 -4.41 -4.66 20.64
N LEU A 5 -4.86 -3.40 20.70
CA LEU A 5 -5.77 -2.82 19.73
C LEU A 5 -5.04 -2.83 18.40
N LEU A 6 -5.36 -3.80 17.54
CA LEU A 6 -4.95 -3.76 16.15
C LEU A 6 -5.45 -2.44 15.58
N PRO A 7 -4.58 -1.62 14.95
CA PRO A 7 -5.01 -0.36 14.37
C PRO A 7 -6.21 -0.63 13.46
N LYS A 8 -7.30 0.11 13.67
CA LYS A 8 -8.45 0.05 12.78
C LYS A 8 -7.94 0.32 11.37
N VAL A 9 -7.97 -0.72 10.54
CA VAL A 9 -7.59 -0.64 9.14
C VAL A 9 -8.43 0.46 8.50
N ALA A 10 -7.77 1.57 8.14
CA ALA A 10 -8.45 2.80 7.71
C ALA A 10 -9.06 2.66 6.30
N THR A 11 -8.56 1.70 5.51
CA THR A 11 -8.98 1.51 4.12
C THR A 11 -9.26 0.04 3.80
N LYS A 12 -10.24 -0.22 2.94
CA LYS A 12 -10.40 -1.54 2.32
C LYS A 12 -9.11 -1.93 1.59
N ALA A 13 -8.81 -3.23 1.54
CA ALA A 13 -7.69 -3.74 0.77
C ALA A 13 -7.88 -3.38 -0.73
N ILE A 14 -6.82 -2.85 -1.33
CA ILE A 14 -6.74 -2.49 -2.73
C ILE A 14 -5.97 -3.61 -3.43
N THR A 15 -6.66 -4.39 -4.27
CA THR A 15 -6.01 -5.46 -5.03
C THR A 15 -5.62 -4.96 -6.42
N LEU A 16 -4.36 -5.11 -6.79
CA LEU A 16 -3.85 -4.67 -8.09
C LEU A 16 -2.70 -5.55 -8.58
N ASP A 17 -2.54 -5.62 -9.90
CA ASP A 17 -1.38 -6.21 -10.55
C ASP A 17 -0.29 -5.14 -10.73
N VAL A 18 0.91 -5.41 -10.22
CA VAL A 18 2.07 -4.52 -10.31
C VAL A 18 3.14 -5.12 -11.21
N LYS A 19 3.96 -4.24 -11.79
CA LYS A 19 5.11 -4.62 -12.63
C LYS A 19 6.39 -4.16 -11.97
N ALA A 20 7.40 -5.03 -11.98
CA ALA A 20 8.73 -4.78 -11.46
C ALA A 20 9.27 -3.45 -12.00
N ASP A 21 9.81 -2.62 -11.10
CA ASP A 21 10.44 -1.34 -11.40
C ASP A 21 9.55 -0.33 -12.15
N LYS A 22 8.24 -0.57 -12.26
CA LYS A 22 7.29 0.36 -12.88
C LYS A 22 6.50 1.08 -11.80
N PRO A 23 6.59 2.42 -11.73
CA PRO A 23 5.81 3.17 -10.76
C PRO A 23 4.31 3.04 -11.00
N PHE A 24 3.55 2.87 -9.92
CA PHE A 24 2.09 2.86 -9.92
C PHE A 24 1.54 3.84 -8.90
N GLN A 25 0.29 4.28 -9.10
CA GLN A 25 -0.34 5.30 -8.26
C GLN A 25 -1.55 4.72 -7.52
N ILE A 26 -1.67 5.06 -6.24
CA ILE A 26 -2.82 4.72 -5.41
C ILE A 26 -3.50 6.03 -5.00
N LYS A 27 -4.77 6.17 -5.39
CA LYS A 27 -5.65 7.26 -4.94
C LYS A 27 -6.42 6.81 -3.70
N HIS A 28 -6.46 7.66 -2.67
CA HIS A 28 -7.13 7.38 -1.40
C HIS A 28 -7.80 8.63 -0.81
N ASP A 29 -8.77 8.38 0.08
CA ASP A 29 -9.63 9.43 0.65
C ASP A 29 -9.39 9.65 2.16
N LEU A 30 -8.19 9.30 2.65
CA LEU A 30 -7.79 9.46 4.06
C LEU A 30 -7.79 10.91 4.56
N GLY A 31 -7.84 11.90 3.66
CA GLY A 31 -7.73 13.34 4.01
C GLY A 31 -6.34 13.75 4.53
N ARG A 32 -5.40 12.82 4.58
CA ARG A 32 -4.00 12.99 4.99
C ARG A 32 -3.13 11.99 4.24
N LEU A 33 -1.83 12.23 4.20
CA LEU A 33 -0.89 11.23 3.70
C LEU A 33 -0.91 10.00 4.60
N PRO A 34 -0.91 8.78 4.03
CA PRO A 34 -0.83 7.55 4.81
C PRO A 34 0.53 7.48 5.51
N ASP A 35 0.51 7.02 6.75
CA ASP A 35 1.71 6.85 7.58
C ASP A 35 2.50 5.61 7.12
N GLY A 36 1.82 4.66 6.48
CA GLY A 36 2.41 3.49 5.85
C GLY A 36 1.40 2.64 5.09
N TRP A 37 1.81 1.44 4.69
CA TRP A 37 0.95 0.44 4.07
C TRP A 37 1.38 -0.96 4.44
N LEU A 38 0.42 -1.88 4.43
CA LEU A 38 0.65 -3.32 4.49
C LEU A 38 0.48 -3.89 3.10
N VAL A 39 1.42 -4.72 2.67
CA VAL A 39 1.37 -5.45 1.41
C VAL A 39 1.16 -6.92 1.72
N ILE A 40 0.14 -7.51 1.12
CA ILE A 40 -0.16 -8.93 1.23
C ILE A 40 -0.07 -9.52 -0.17
N ASP A 41 0.92 -10.38 -0.36
CA ASP A 41 1.02 -11.30 -1.49
C ASP A 41 1.15 -12.71 -0.91
N GLN A 42 0.33 -13.64 -1.42
CA GLN A 42 0.29 -15.02 -0.92
C GLN A 42 1.16 -15.97 -1.74
N ASP A 43 1.60 -15.54 -2.93
CA ASP A 43 2.28 -16.38 -3.90
C ASP A 43 3.78 -16.11 -3.89
N ASN A 44 4.20 -14.84 -3.81
CA ASN A 44 5.61 -14.45 -3.80
C ASN A 44 5.90 -13.29 -2.84
N PRO A 45 7.06 -13.27 -2.16
CA PRO A 45 7.50 -12.08 -1.44
C PRO A 45 7.62 -10.90 -2.42
N VAL A 46 7.03 -9.76 -2.05
CA VAL A 46 7.09 -8.49 -2.79
C VAL A 46 7.35 -7.35 -1.83
N THR A 47 8.30 -6.50 -2.17
CA THR A 47 8.63 -5.29 -1.43
C THR A 47 8.06 -4.11 -2.19
N VAL A 48 7.27 -3.27 -1.51
CA VAL A 48 6.72 -2.03 -2.10
C VAL A 48 7.22 -0.83 -1.31
N TRP A 49 7.83 0.13 -2.00
CA TRP A 49 8.29 1.38 -1.40
C TRP A 49 7.77 2.60 -2.14
N ARG A 50 7.77 3.74 -1.45
CA ARG A 50 7.32 5.02 -2.00
C ARG A 50 8.40 5.64 -2.85
N THR A 51 8.01 6.06 -4.05
CA THR A 51 8.87 6.81 -4.98
C THR A 51 8.48 8.28 -5.08
N GLY A 52 7.24 8.63 -4.71
CA GLY A 52 6.79 10.02 -4.74
C GLY A 52 5.45 10.24 -4.05
N ILE A 53 5.15 11.52 -3.83
CA ILE A 53 3.86 12.01 -3.34
C ILE A 53 3.45 13.13 -4.29
N LYS A 54 2.27 13.01 -4.89
CA LYS A 54 1.75 14.05 -5.77
C LYS A 54 0.93 15.07 -4.98
N ASP A 55 0.10 14.59 -4.06
CA ASP A 55 -0.73 15.37 -3.14
C ASP A 55 -1.13 14.49 -1.93
N THR A 56 -1.97 15.02 -1.04
CA THR A 56 -2.44 14.31 0.17
C THR A 56 -3.34 13.11 -0.10
N SER A 57 -3.72 12.87 -1.35
CA SER A 57 -4.67 11.82 -1.77
C SER A 57 -4.06 10.85 -2.78
N VAL A 58 -2.84 11.09 -3.26
CA VAL A 58 -2.18 10.27 -4.27
C VAL A 58 -0.74 9.96 -3.87
N ILE A 59 -0.48 8.68 -3.63
CA ILE A 59 0.87 8.13 -3.41
C ILE A 59 1.37 7.42 -4.67
N GLN A 60 2.66 7.53 -4.93
CA GLN A 60 3.34 6.80 -5.99
C GLN A 60 4.28 5.76 -5.38
N LEU A 61 4.10 4.52 -5.80
CA LEU A 61 4.76 3.33 -5.27
C LEU A 61 5.48 2.59 -6.40
N ILE A 62 6.42 1.71 -6.04
CA ILE A 62 7.12 0.81 -6.95
C ILE A 62 7.33 -0.53 -6.23
N ALA A 63 7.40 -1.62 -7.00
CA ALA A 63 7.64 -2.98 -6.50
C ALA A 63 8.94 -3.55 -7.09
N ASP A 64 9.58 -4.47 -6.35
CA ASP A 64 10.79 -5.18 -6.76
C ASP A 64 10.53 -6.31 -7.76
N ASN A 65 9.30 -6.84 -7.84
CA ASN A 65 8.92 -7.88 -8.79
C ASN A 65 7.50 -7.70 -9.36
N ASP A 66 7.20 -8.45 -10.41
CA ASP A 66 5.84 -8.59 -10.95
C ASP A 66 5.00 -9.42 -9.97
N ALA A 67 3.89 -8.86 -9.50
CA ALA A 67 3.11 -9.44 -8.41
C ALA A 67 1.64 -9.01 -8.45
N ARG A 68 0.77 -9.78 -7.79
CA ARG A 68 -0.62 -9.38 -7.52
C ARG A 68 -0.79 -9.13 -6.05
N ILE A 69 -0.83 -7.85 -5.68
CA ILE A 69 -0.78 -7.44 -4.28
C ILE A 69 -2.14 -7.02 -3.77
N SER A 70 -2.40 -7.27 -2.49
CA SER A 70 -3.46 -6.62 -1.73
C SER A 70 -2.82 -5.62 -0.77
N LEU A 71 -3.09 -4.34 -0.99
CA LEU A 71 -2.48 -3.24 -0.25
C LEU A 71 -3.50 -2.59 0.68
N VAL A 72 -3.11 -2.38 1.93
CA VAL A 72 -3.92 -1.69 2.94
C VAL A 72 -3.17 -0.45 3.41
N LEU A 73 -3.79 0.72 3.30
CA LEU A 73 -3.22 1.97 3.76
C LEU A 73 -3.48 2.18 5.26
N LEU A 74 -2.50 2.74 5.96
CA LEU A 74 -2.52 3.05 7.39
C LEU A 74 -2.51 4.56 7.64
#